data_AF-A0AA95JCD1-F1
#
_entry.id   AF-A0AA95JCD1-F1
#
_cell.length_a   1.000
_cell.length_b   1.000
_cell.length_c   1.000
_cell.angle_alpha   90.00
_cell.angle_beta   90.00
_cell.angle_gamma   90.00
#
_symmetry.space_group_name_H-M   'P 1'
#
loop_
_entity.id
_entity.type
_entity.pdbx_description
1 polymer ?
#
loop_
_entity_poly.entity_id
_entity_poly.type
_entity_poly.pdbx_seq_one_letter_code
_entity_poly.pdbx_strand_id
1 'polypeptide(L)' 'MGWQPEDTSDNGGAAKIAGVPLQNEQAVYIADMTKELRGMAAGAGLEFLTYLLAIAEEEAREQSRHRRYPG' A
#
# COMPACT_ATOMS: atom_id res chain seq x y z
N MET A 1 31.69 -12.34 13.81
CA MET A 1 31.08 -11.20 13.09
C MET A 1 29.61 -11.51 12.89
N GLY A 2 28.79 -11.29 13.92
CA GLY A 2 27.34 -11.42 13.83
C GLY A 2 26.75 -10.04 13.68
N TRP A 3 26.01 -9.79 12.60
CA TRP A 3 25.20 -8.59 12.47
C TRP A 3 23.99 -8.74 13.39
N GLN A 4 23.88 -7.91 14.42
CA GLN A 4 22.65 -7.67 15.16
C GLN A 4 22.06 -6.35 14.65
N PRO A 5 20.79 -6.30 14.23
CA PRO A 5 20.13 -5.05 13.93
C PRO A 5 19.84 -4.33 15.25
N GLU A 6 20.32 -3.10 15.35
CA GLU A 6 20.07 -2.17 16.45
C GLU A 6 18.56 -2.12 16.75
N ASP A 7 18.23 -2.42 18.00
CA ASP A 7 16.89 -2.37 18.57
C ASP A 7 16.44 -0.90 18.68
N THR A 8 15.86 -0.34 17.61
CA THR A 8 15.21 0.98 17.64
C THR A 8 13.82 0.87 18.25
N SER A 9 13.77 0.51 19.53
CA SER A 9 12.59 0.72 20.37
C SER A 9 12.54 2.19 20.82
N ASP A 10 12.21 3.09 19.89
CA ASP A 10 11.79 4.44 20.26
C ASP A 10 10.28 4.44 20.52
N ASN A 11 9.95 4.31 21.79
CA ASN A 11 8.62 4.17 22.32
C ASN A 11 8.16 5.53 22.86
N GLY A 12 7.20 6.15 22.17
CA GLY A 12 6.40 7.23 22.73
C GLY A 12 6.72 8.62 22.20
N GLY A 13 6.14 8.96 21.05
CA GLY A 13 6.18 10.34 20.57
C GLY A 13 5.83 10.56 19.11
N ALA A 14 5.42 9.52 18.36
CA ALA A 14 4.84 9.73 17.03
C ALA A 14 3.54 10.53 17.19
N ALA A 15 3.69 11.83 17.00
CA ALA A 15 2.65 12.83 17.04
C ALA A 15 1.38 12.30 16.37
N LYS A 16 0.29 12.22 17.15
CA LYS A 16 -1.10 12.12 16.66
C LYS A 16 -1.44 13.40 15.88
N ILE A 17 -0.80 13.60 14.72
CA ILE A 17 -1.07 14.70 13.81
C ILE A 17 -1.25 14.09 12.41
N ALA A 18 -2.46 14.25 11.86
CA ALA A 18 -2.81 14.10 10.44
C ALA A 18 -3.03 12.69 9.85
N GLY A 19 -3.70 11.78 10.56
CA GLY A 19 -3.92 10.38 10.10
C GLY A 19 -4.91 10.11 8.94
N VAL A 20 -5.51 11.13 8.30
CA VAL A 20 -6.51 10.93 7.22
C VAL A 20 -5.98 11.19 5.81
N PRO A 21 -5.26 12.29 5.51
CA PRO A 21 -4.72 12.52 4.16
C PRO A 21 -3.65 11.51 3.76
N LEU A 22 -2.75 11.14 4.70
CA LEU A 22 -1.68 10.16 4.46
C LEU A 22 -2.19 8.78 4.04
N GLN A 23 -3.31 8.32 4.59
CA GLN A 23 -3.85 6.99 4.26
C GLN A 23 -4.51 6.95 2.89
N ASN A 24 -5.14 8.05 2.45
CA ASN A 24 -5.73 8.11 1.12
C ASN A 24 -4.65 8.25 0.04
N GLU A 25 -3.62 9.06 0.29
CA GLU A 25 -2.44 9.15 -0.57
C GLU A 25 -1.71 7.81 -0.68
N GLN A 26 -1.60 7.06 0.42
CA GLN A 26 -1.06 5.70 0.41
C GLN A 26 -1.92 4.73 -0.43
N ALA A 27 -3.25 4.76 -0.28
CA ALA A 27 -4.14 3.87 -1.03
C ALA A 27 -4.08 4.15 -2.54
N VAL A 28 -4.02 5.43 -2.94
CA VAL A 28 -3.83 5.82 -4.34
C VAL A 28 -2.47 5.37 -4.86
N TYR A 29 -1.39 5.58 -4.09
CA TYR A 29 -0.06 5.13 -4.45
C TYR A 29 0.03 3.61 -4.66
N ILE A 30 -0.60 2.82 -3.77
CA ILE A 30 -0.65 1.37 -3.89
C ILE A 30 -1.44 0.96 -5.14
N ALA A 31 -2.55 1.62 -5.45
CA ALA A 31 -3.33 1.34 -6.66
C ALA A 31 -2.53 1.63 -7.95
N ASP A 32 -1.76 2.71 -7.99
CA ASP A 32 -0.94 3.06 -9.15
C ASP A 32 0.24 2.08 -9.33
N MET A 33 0.95 1.73 -8.25
CA MET A 33 2.04 0.74 -8.32
C MET A 33 1.54 -0.65 -8.74
N THR A 34 0.42 -1.11 -8.17
CA THR A 34 -0.12 -2.45 -8.50
C THR A 34 -0.55 -2.52 -9.95
N LYS A 35 -1.08 -1.44 -10.51
CA LYS A 35 -1.40 -1.33 -11.94
C LYS A 35 -0.16 -1.44 -12.83
N GLU A 36 0.93 -0.74 -12.50
CA GLU A 36 2.18 -0.83 -13.26
C GLU A 36 2.79 -2.24 -13.20
N LEU A 37 2.89 -2.81 -11.99
CA LEU A 37 3.40 -4.16 -11.77
C LEU A 37 2.54 -5.21 -12.49
N ARG A 38 1.23 -5.01 -12.55
CA ARG A 38 0.31 -5.92 -13.26
C ARG A 38 0.58 -5.92 -14.75
N GLY A 39 0.86 -4.75 -15.34
CA GLY A 39 1.27 -4.65 -16.75
C GLY A 39 2.56 -5.42 -17.03
N MET A 40 3.55 -5.31 -16.13
CA MET A 40 4.81 -6.06 -16.23
C MET A 40 4.61 -7.57 -16.07
N ALA A 41 3.82 -7.98 -15.08
CA ALA A 41 3.51 -9.39 -14.82
C ALA A 41 2.75 -10.03 -15.98
N ALA A 42 1.78 -9.32 -16.57
CA ALA A 42 1.06 -9.77 -17.76
C ALA A 42 1.99 -9.91 -18.97
N GLY A 43 2.87 -8.93 -19.20
CA GLY A 43 3.88 -8.99 -20.26
C GLY A 43 4.89 -10.14 -20.10
N ALA A 44 5.18 -10.54 -18.86
CA ALA A 44 6.06 -11.66 -18.52
C ALA A 44 5.34 -13.02 -18.47
N GLY A 45 4.02 -13.09 -18.70
CA GLY A 45 3.24 -14.33 -18.62
C GLY A 45 3.03 -14.86 -17.19
N LEU A 46 3.19 -14.01 -16.16
CA LEU A 46 2.99 -14.36 -14.76
C LEU A 46 1.52 -14.20 -14.38
N GLU A 47 0.68 -15.11 -14.87
CA GLU A 47 -0.79 -15.02 -14.76
C GLU A 47 -1.28 -14.98 -13.30
N PHE A 48 -0.72 -15.83 -12.43
CA PHE A 48 -1.10 -15.84 -11.02
C PHE A 48 -0.74 -14.54 -10.30
N LEU A 49 0.44 -13.98 -10.58
CA LEU A 49 0.86 -12.70 -10.01
C LEU A 49 -0.01 -11.55 -10.54
N THR A 50 -0.36 -11.57 -11.82
CA THR A 50 -1.27 -10.61 -12.44
C THR A 50 -2.63 -10.60 -11.75
N TYR A 51 -3.15 -11.78 -11.39
CA TYR A 51 -4.38 -11.93 -10.64
C TYR A 51 -4.28 -11.34 -9.22
N LEU A 52 -3.21 -11.66 -8.48
CA LEU A 52 -2.99 -11.11 -7.13
C LEU A 52 -2.88 -9.58 -7.15
N LEU A 53 -2.18 -9.01 -8.13
CA LEU A 53 -2.04 -7.57 -8.29
C LEU A 53 -3.37 -6.89 -8.64
N ALA A 54 -4.25 -7.56 -9.38
CA ALA A 54 -5.59 -7.04 -9.66
C ALA A 54 -6.46 -6.98 -8.39
N ILE A 55 -6.34 -7.96 -7.49
CA ILE A 55 -7.05 -7.94 -6.20
C ILE A 55 -6.52 -6.78 -5.34
N ALA A 56 -5.21 -6.66 -5.20
CA ALA A 56 -4.60 -5.60 -4.39
C ALA A 56 -4.93 -4.19 -4.93
N GLU A 57 -5.00 -4.02 -6.25
CA GLU A 57 -5.44 -2.77 -6.89
C GLU A 57 -6.89 -2.42 -6.51
N GLU A 58 -7.80 -3.40 -6.55
CA GLU A 58 -9.21 -3.18 -6.21
C GLU A 58 -9.40 -2.86 -4.72
N GLU A 59 -8.73 -3.60 -3.83
CA GLU A 59 -8.77 -3.32 -2.38
C GLU A 59 -8.27 -1.91 -2.05
N ALA A 60 -7.19 -1.46 -2.71
CA ALA A 60 -6.65 -0.11 -2.53
C ALA A 60 -7.61 0.97 -3.06
N ARG A 61 -8.30 0.70 -4.17
CA ARG A 61 -9.35 1.59 -4.70
C ARG A 61 -10.58 1.66 -3.80
N GLU A 62 -10.99 0.55 -3.21
CA GLU A 62 -12.11 0.53 -2.27
C GLU A 62 -11.79 1.34 -1.01
N GLN A 63 -10.58 1.19 -0.47
CA GLN A 63 -10.09 1.95 0.69
C GLN A 63 -10.04 3.46 0.43
N SER A 64 -9.65 3.90 -0.78
CA SER A 64 -9.66 5.33 -1.14
C SER A 64 -11.07 5.89 -1.35
N ARG A 65 -12.04 5.05 -1.77
CA ARG A 65 -13.44 5.47 -2.04
C ARG A 65 -14.30 5.53 -0.78
N HIS A 66 -14.18 4.57 0.13
CA HIS A 66 -15.05 4.44 1.30
C HIS A 66 -14.97 5.61 2.29
N ARG A 67 -13.92 6.44 2.23
CA ARG A 67 -13.71 7.52 3.20
C ARG A 67 -14.14 8.92 2.74
N ARG A 68 -14.71 9.06 1.54
CA ARG A 68 -15.24 10.34 1.02
C ARG A 68 -16.59 10.77 1.61
N TYR A 69 -17.20 9.98 2.49
CA TYR A 69 -18.45 10.34 3.17
C TYR A 69 -18.27 10.33 4.70
N PRO A 70 -18.13 11.50 5.35
CA PRO A 70 -18.60 11.69 6.70
C PRO A 70 -20.10 12.02 6.64
N GLY A 71 -20.93 11.04 6.98
CA GLY A 71 -22.31 11.29 7.40
C GLY A 71 -22.34 11.68 8.87
#